data_AF-A0A3D5HT08-F1
#
_entry.id   AF-A0A3D5HT08-F1
#
_cell.length_a   1.000
_cell.length_b   1.000
_cell.length_c   1.000
_cell.angle_alpha   90.00
_cell.angle_beta   90.00
_cell.angle_gamma   90.00
#
_symmetry.space_group_name_H-M   'P 1'
#
loop_
_entity.id
_entity.type
_entity.pdbx_description
1 polymer ?
#
loop_
_entity_poly.entity_id
_entity_poly.type
_entity_poly.pdbx_seq_one_letter_code
_entity_poly.pdbx_strand_id
1 'polypeptide(L)' 'MYSKQCKLHLKEVDMTRYEHLKHALNISWRLLKASLAAFIHAFAPRWFKKYASEECGKITEENMYK' A
#
# COMPACT_ATOMS: atom_id res chain seq x y z
N MET A 1 -11.20 14.40 -5.40
CA MET A 1 -11.60 13.52 -6.53
C MET A 1 -12.71 14.09 -7.42
N TYR A 2 -12.88 15.42 -7.51
CA TYR A 2 -14.00 16.03 -8.25
C TYR A 2 -13.56 16.86 -9.46
N SER A 3 -12.29 17.25 -9.53
CA SER A 3 -11.73 17.94 -10.69
C SER A 3 -11.71 17.04 -11.93
N LYS A 4 -11.63 17.64 -13.13
CA LYS A 4 -11.50 16.91 -14.39
C LYS A 4 -10.30 15.95 -14.36
N GLN A 5 -9.17 16.41 -13.81
CA GLN A 5 -7.96 15.60 -13.66
C GLN A 5 -8.16 14.39 -12.73
N CYS A 6 -8.85 14.57 -11.59
CA CYS A 6 -9.15 13.44 -10.72
C CYS A 6 -10.05 12.39 -11.39
N LYS A 7 -11.01 12.82 -12.23
CA LYS A 7 -11.89 11.89 -12.95
C LYS A 7 -11.14 11.14 -14.05
N LEU A 8 -10.15 11.78 -14.68
CA LEU A 8 -9.28 11.15 -15.67
C LEU A 8 -8.44 10.05 -15.01
N HIS A 9 -7.76 10.37 -13.91
CA HIS A 9 -6.98 9.41 -13.12
C HIS A 9 -7.78 8.16 -12.72
N LEU A 10 -9.04 8.34 -12.29
CA LEU A 10 -9.91 7.21 -11.93
C LEU A 10 -10.26 6.31 -13.10
N LYS A 11 -10.33 6.87 -14.32
CA LYS A 11 -10.53 6.08 -15.53
C LYS A 11 -9.26 5.35 -15.94
N GLU A 12 -8.10 5.98 -15.79
CA GLU A 12 -6.79 5.38 -16.11
C GLU A 12 -6.52 4.14 -15.25
N VAL A 13 -6.92 4.17 -13.99
CA VAL A 13 -6.75 3.06 -13.04
C VAL A 13 -7.97 2.14 -12.93
N ASP A 14 -9.00 2.35 -13.76
CA ASP A 14 -10.27 1.62 -13.77
C ASP A 14 -10.89 1.39 -12.38
N MET A 15 -10.99 2.47 -11.58
CA MET A 15 -11.56 2.42 -10.24
C MET A 15 -12.62 3.49 -10.02
N THR A 16 -13.67 3.14 -9.29
CA THR A 16 -14.58 4.13 -8.72
C THR A 16 -13.86 4.96 -7.65
N ARG A 17 -14.47 6.08 -7.25
CA ARG A 17 -13.89 6.95 -6.22
C ARG A 17 -13.68 6.23 -4.90
N TYR A 18 -14.65 5.41 -4.50
CA TYR A 18 -14.57 4.70 -3.23
C TYR A 18 -13.53 3.59 -3.28
N GLU A 19 -13.44 2.84 -4.39
CA GLU A 19 -12.42 1.82 -4.58
C GLU A 19 -11.02 2.41 -4.53
N HIS A 20 -10.76 3.50 -5.27
CA HIS A 20 -9.46 4.14 -5.26
C HIS A 20 -9.09 4.70 -3.87
N LEU A 21 -10.04 5.29 -3.14
CA LEU A 21 -9.81 5.75 -1.76
C LEU A 21 -9.46 4.57 -0.85
N LYS A 22 -10.28 3.52 -0.88
CA LYS A 22 -10.09 2.31 -0.06
C LYS A 22 -8.76 1.63 -0.39
N HIS A 23 -8.41 1.56 -1.66
CA HIS A 23 -7.16 0.99 -2.16
C HIS A 23 -5.95 1.75 -1.61
N ALA A 24 -5.93 3.08 -1.77
CA ALA A 24 -4.86 3.92 -1.26
C ALA A 24 -4.72 3.84 0.28
N LEU A 25 -5.84 3.86 1.01
CA LEU A 25 -5.82 3.71 2.47
C LEU A 25 -5.35 2.33 2.91
N ASN A 26 -5.72 1.28 2.19
CA ASN A 26 -5.25 -0.08 2.46
C ASN A 26 -3.73 -0.19 2.27
N ILE A 27 -3.17 0.38 1.19
CA ILE A 27 -1.72 0.45 0.98
C ILE A 27 -1.04 1.21 2.13
N SER A 28 -1.55 2.40 2.48
CA SER A 28 -1.00 3.21 3.59
C SER A 28 -0.98 2.43 4.91
N TRP A 29 -2.07 1.75 5.26
CA TRP A 29 -2.16 0.95 6.47
C TRP A 29 -1.15 -0.21 6.50
N ARG A 30 -0.97 -0.90 5.36
CA ARG A 30 0.02 -1.99 5.23
C ARG A 30 1.45 -1.47 5.38
N LEU A 31 1.77 -0.34 4.76
CA LEU A 31 3.09 0.31 4.90
C LEU A 31 3.35 0.77 6.33
N LEU A 32 2.35 1.30 7.03
CA LEU A 32 2.47 1.65 8.45
C LEU A 32 2.82 0.42 9.30
N LYS A 33 2.12 -0.70 9.10
CA LYS A 33 2.44 -1.97 9.79
C LYS A 33 3.83 -2.48 9.44
N ALA A 34 4.23 -2.41 8.17
CA ALA A 34 5.56 -2.82 7.73
C ALA A 34 6.66 -1.96 8.40
N SER A 35 6.44 -0.65 8.47
CA SER A 35 7.31 0.28 9.18
C SER A 35 7.42 -0.06 10.68
N LEU A 36 6.29 -0.27 11.36
CA LEU A 36 6.28 -0.66 12.78
C LEU A 36 6.97 -2.01 13.01
N ALA A 37 6.75 -2.98 12.12
CA ALA A 37 7.40 -4.29 12.20
C ALA A 37 8.92 -4.18 12.04
N ALA A 38 9.40 -3.38 11.09
CA ALA A 38 10.83 -3.11 10.91
C ALA A 38 11.43 -2.35 12.10
N PHE A 39 10.69 -1.39 12.64
CA PHE A 39 11.08 -0.64 13.84
C PHE A 39 11.24 -1.58 15.05
N ILE A 40 10.26 -2.45 15.32
CA ILE A 40 10.36 -3.45 16.41
C ILE A 40 11.50 -4.43 16.13
N HIS A 41 11.67 -4.88 14.89
CA HIS A 41 12.75 -5.79 14.50
C HIS A 41 14.14 -5.21 14.81
N ALA A 42 14.33 -3.89 14.71
CA ALA A 42 15.60 -3.24 15.06
C ALA A 42 16.00 -3.45 16.53
N PHE A 43 15.04 -3.59 17.45
CA PHE A 43 15.29 -3.87 18.87
C PHE A 43 15.11 -5.35 19.23
N ALA A 44 14.28 -6.08 18.48
CA ALA A 44 13.95 -7.48 18.68
C ALA A 44 14.09 -8.28 17.36
N PRO A 45 15.32 -8.56 16.90
CA PRO A 45 15.59 -9.13 15.57
C PRO A 45 15.04 -10.55 15.35
N ARG A 46 14.55 -11.20 16.40
CA ARG A 46 13.86 -12.50 16.27
C ARG A 46 12.44 -12.35 15.73
N TRP A 47 11.80 -11.19 15.91
CA TRP A 47 10.41 -10.93 15.54
C TRP A 47 10.34 -10.27 14.16
N PHE A 48 9.26 -10.50 13.42
CA PHE A 48 9.00 -9.85 12.12
C PHE A 48 10.08 -9.96 11.03
N LYS A 49 10.93 -11.01 11.07
CA LYS A 49 12.15 -11.17 10.26
C LYS A 49 12.04 -10.80 8.77
N LYS A 50 10.91 -11.12 8.13
CA LYS A 50 10.68 -10.83 6.70
C LYS A 50 9.43 -10.02 6.43
N TYR A 51 8.70 -9.63 7.48
CA TYR A 51 7.35 -9.08 7.34
C TYR A 51 7.33 -7.81 6.49
N ALA A 52 8.22 -6.86 6.76
CA ALA A 52 8.26 -5.61 6.03
C ALA A 52 8.57 -5.82 4.53
N SER A 53 9.59 -6.62 4.21
CA SER A 53 9.97 -6.90 2.82
C SER A 53 8.92 -7.70 2.06
N GLU A 54 8.30 -8.69 2.69
CA GLU A 54 7.21 -9.48 2.10
C GLU A 54 5.98 -8.60 1.82
N GLU A 55 5.62 -7.72 2.75
CA GLU A 55 4.47 -6.84 2.58
C GLU A 55 4.69 -5.80 1.48
N CYS A 56 5.89 -5.20 1.41
CA CYS A 56 6.28 -4.34 0.30
C CYS A 56 6.24 -5.08 -1.04
N GLY A 57 6.75 -6.33 -1.09
CA GLY A 57 6.71 -7.17 -2.29
C GLY A 57 5.28 -7.38 -2.81
N LYS A 58 4.35 -7.74 -1.92
CA LYS A 58 2.92 -7.89 -2.27
C LYS A 58 2.31 -6.58 -2.78
N ILE A 59 2.59 -5.45 -2.13
CA ILE A 59 2.10 -4.14 -2.60
C ILE A 59 2.63 -3.84 -4.01
N THR A 60 3.91 -4.07 -4.27
CA THR A 60 4.50 -3.90 -5.60
C THR A 60 3.84 -4.82 -6.62
N GLU A 61 3.70 -6.11 -6.31
CA GLU A 61 3.09 -7.10 -7.20
C GLU A 61 1.65 -6.73 -7.59
N GLU A 62 0.86 -6.27 -6.63
CA GLU A 62 -0.55 -5.89 -6.82
C GLU A 62 -0.74 -4.61 -7.66
N ASN A 63 0.28 -3.73 -7.74
CA ASN A 63 0.15 -2.36 -8.25
C ASN A 63 1.07 -2.00 -9.43
N MET A 64 2.16 -2.73 -9.66
CA MET A 64 3.13 -2.42 -10.72
C MET A 64 3.07 -3.37 -11.93
N TYR A 65 2.46 -4.55 -11.78
CA TYR A 65 2.29 -5.53 -12.88
C TYR A 65 0.83 -5.70 -13.32
N LYS A 66 -0.01 -4.70 -13.04
CA LYS A 66 -1.33 -4.50 -13.64
C LYS A 66 -1.23 -3.41 -14.69
#